data_AF-A0A7X5L6V6-F1
#
_entry.id   AF-A0A7X5L6V6-F1
#
_cell.length_a   1.000
_cell.length_b   1.000
_cell.length_c   1.000
_cell.angle_alpha   90.00
_cell.angle_beta   90.00
_cell.angle_gamma   90.00
#
_symmetry.space_group_name_H-M   'P 1'
#
loop_
_entity.id
_entity.type
_entity.pdbx_description
1 polymer ?
#
loop_
_entity_poly.entity_id
_entity_poly.type
_entity_poly.pdbx_seq_one_letter_code
_entity_poly.pdbx_strand_id
1 'polypeptide(L)'
;MTAAMTKQNSLGTERIGKLVVSYAVPSVVSLVVNSLYNMVDQVFIGQRVGYLGNAATNVIMPMTLIMMAVAMMIGNGAVAYMSL
;
A
#
# COMPACT_ATOMS: atom_id res chain seq x y z
N MET A 1 8.67 39.65 -4.70
CA MET A 1 9.70 38.70 -5.18
C MET A 1 10.06 37.81 -4.00
N THR A 2 9.25 36.77 -3.77
CA THR A 2 9.41 35.89 -2.60
C THR A 2 10.19 34.67 -3.05
N ALA A 3 11.43 34.54 -2.61
CA ALA A 3 12.26 33.38 -2.90
C ALA A 3 11.54 32.12 -2.39
N ALA A 4 11.20 31.20 -3.29
CA ALA A 4 10.76 29.87 -2.92
C ALA A 4 11.93 29.21 -2.17
N MET A 5 11.76 28.98 -0.88
CA MET A 5 12.71 28.27 -0.04
C MET A 5 12.80 26.83 -0.57
N THR A 6 13.84 26.51 -1.34
CA THR A 6 14.07 25.17 -1.88
C THR A 6 14.27 24.21 -0.71
N LYS A 7 13.21 23.50 -0.32
CA LYS A 7 13.25 22.47 0.72
C LYS A 7 14.23 21.39 0.26
N GLN A 8 15.37 21.28 0.95
CA GLN A 8 16.42 20.30 0.65
C GLN A 8 15.86 18.88 0.69
N ASN A 9 16.11 18.07 -0.34
CA ASN A 9 15.60 16.70 -0.43
C ASN A 9 16.27 15.81 0.64
N SER A 10 15.51 15.43 1.66
CA SER A 10 15.96 14.60 2.78
C SER A 10 16.50 13.23 2.35
N LEU A 11 16.03 12.69 1.22
CA LEU A 11 16.47 11.38 0.73
C LEU A 11 17.96 11.36 0.36
N GLY A 12 18.51 12.49 -0.10
CA GLY A 12 19.92 12.62 -0.50
C GLY A 12 20.85 13.17 0.59
N THR A 13 20.31 13.65 1.71
CA THR A 13 21.10 14.36 2.74
C THR A 13 21.06 13.70 4.12
N GLU A 14 20.03 12.92 4.44
CA GLU A 14 19.91 12.31 5.76
C GLU A 14 20.54 10.92 5.88
N ARG A 15 20.80 10.51 7.13
CA ARG A 15 21.31 9.16 7.45
C ARG A 15 20.31 8.09 7.04
N ILE A 16 20.80 7.06 6.33
CA ILE A 16 20.02 5.92 5.82
C ILE A 16 19.14 5.31 6.92
N GLY A 17 19.69 5.05 8.12
CA GLY A 17 18.91 4.45 9.22
C GLY A 17 17.71 5.28 9.66
N LYS A 18 17.84 6.62 9.67
CA LYS A 18 16.74 7.53 10.01
C LYS A 18 15.66 7.52 8.93
N LEU A 19 16.07 7.54 7.66
CA LEU A 19 15.16 7.44 6.51
C LEU A 19 14.41 6.09 6.50
N VAL A 20 15.13 4.99 6.68
CA VAL A 20 14.53 3.66 6.74
C VAL A 20 13.46 3.61 7.83
N VAL A 21 13.75 4.06 9.05
CA VAL A 21 12.74 4.07 10.13
C VAL A 21 11.57 5.00 9.79
N SER A 22 11.81 6.20 9.25
CA SER A 22 10.74 7.15 8.94
C SER A 22 9.76 6.67 7.87
N TYR A 23 10.21 5.83 6.92
CA TYR A 23 9.36 5.27 5.87
C TYR A 23 8.86 3.85 6.21
N ALA A 24 9.69 3.01 6.83
CA ALA A 24 9.35 1.61 7.11
C ALA A 24 8.28 1.49 8.20
N VAL A 25 8.36 2.28 9.28
CA VAL A 25 7.36 2.22 10.36
C VAL A 25 5.95 2.49 9.86
N PRO A 26 5.65 3.61 9.18
CA PRO A 26 4.30 3.84 8.66
C PRO A 26 3.91 2.83 7.58
N SER A 27 4.85 2.33 6.78
CA SER A 27 4.57 1.30 5.76
C SER A 27 4.17 -0.03 6.40
N VAL A 28 4.89 -0.49 7.42
CA VAL A 28 4.57 -1.72 8.16
C VAL A 28 3.22 -1.60 8.85
N VAL A 29 2.93 -0.47 9.50
CA VAL A 29 1.61 -0.22 10.10
C VAL A 29 0.51 -0.32 9.04
N SER A 30 0.71 0.27 7.86
CA SER A 30 -0.24 0.20 6.76
C SER A 30 -0.49 -1.24 6.29
N LEU A 31 0.57 -2.04 6.18
CA LEU A 31 0.48 -3.45 5.81
C LEU A 31 -0.25 -4.29 6.87
N VAL A 32 0.01 -4.03 8.17
CA VAL A 32 -0.69 -4.70 9.28
C VAL A 32 -2.16 -4.33 9.31
N VAL A 33 -2.51 -3.06 9.15
CA VAL A 33 -3.91 -2.63 9.10
C VAL A 33 -4.63 -3.24 7.89
N ASN A 34 -3.97 -3.30 6.74
CA ASN A 34 -4.53 -3.94 5.54
C ASN A 34 -4.76 -5.44 5.76
N SER A 35 -3.81 -6.16 6.35
CA SER A 35 -4.00 -7.60 6.62
C SER A 35 -5.10 -7.86 7.65
N LEU A 36 -5.19 -7.02 8.69
CA LEU A 36 -6.28 -7.06 9.66
C LEU A 36 -7.64 -6.82 8.99
N TYR A 37 -7.75 -5.83 8.10
CA TYR A 37 -8.95 -5.60 7.31
C TYR A 37 -9.37 -6.86 6.53
N ASN A 38 -8.43 -7.48 5.81
CA ASN A 38 -8.71 -8.71 5.05
C ASN A 38 -9.12 -9.88 5.94
N MET A 39 -8.49 -10.06 7.11
CA MET A 39 -8.86 -11.10 8.07
C MET A 39 -10.25 -10.87 8.65
N VAL A 40 -10.52 -9.64 9.08
CA VAL A 40 -11.81 -9.26 9.68
C VAL A 40 -12.94 -9.42 8.66
N ASP A 41 -12.73 -8.98 7.42
CA ASP A 41 -13.68 -9.16 6.32
C ASP A 41 -14.03 -10.65 6.12
N GLN A 42 -13.03 -11.52 6.00
CA GLN A 42 -13.25 -12.97 5.83
C GLN A 42 -13.93 -13.64 7.04
N VAL A 43 -13.70 -13.15 8.27
CA VAL A 43 -14.41 -13.61 9.47
C VAL A 43 -15.88 -13.21 9.39
N PHE A 44 -16.18 -11.95 9.06
CA PHE A 44 -17.57 -11.49 8.95
C PHE A 44 -18.32 -12.17 7.80
N ILE A 45 -17.69 -12.37 6.64
CA ILE A 45 -18.27 -13.14 5.52
C ILE A 45 -18.51 -14.59 5.97
N GLY A 46 -17.53 -15.21 6.63
CA GLY A 46 -17.66 -16.56 7.18
C GLY A 46 -18.82 -16.69 8.17
N GLN A 47 -19.06 -15.68 9.01
CA GLN A 47 -20.18 -15.69 9.97
C GLN A 47 -21.54 -15.38 9.34
N ARG A 48 -21.60 -14.52 8.31
CA ARG A 48 -22.86 -14.03 7.73
C ARG A 48 -23.33 -14.81 6.50
N VAL A 49 -22.39 -15.27 5.69
CA VAL A 49 -22.64 -15.98 4.41
C VAL A 49 -22.16 -17.44 4.49
N GLY A 50 -21.20 -17.73 5.36
CA GLY A 50 -20.65 -19.08 5.49
C GLY A 50 -19.56 -19.38 4.46
N TYR A 51 -19.22 -20.67 4.35
CA TYR A 51 -18.11 -21.13 3.51
C TYR A 51 -18.28 -20.78 2.01
N LEU A 52 -19.52 -20.71 1.51
CA LEU A 52 -19.81 -20.31 0.14
C LEU A 52 -19.41 -18.85 -0.15
N GLY A 53 -19.54 -17.96 0.84
CA GLY A 53 -19.11 -16.57 0.71
C GLY A 53 -17.60 -16.45 0.57
N ASN A 54 -16.85 -17.17 1.42
CA ASN A 54 -15.39 -17.19 1.35
C ASN A 54 -14.89 -17.92 0.07
N ALA A 55 -15.62 -18.93 -0.40
CA ALA A 55 -15.31 -19.56 -1.68
C ALA A 55 -15.50 -18.58 -2.85
N ALA A 56 -16.58 -17.80 -2.87
CA ALA A 56 -16.83 -16.80 -3.90
C ALA A 56 -15.75 -15.70 -3.93
N THR A 57 -15.30 -15.21 -2.77
CA THR A 57 -14.21 -14.21 -2.72
C THR A 57 -12.90 -14.75 -3.28
N ASN A 58 -12.56 -16.01 -3.01
CA ASN A 58 -11.39 -16.67 -3.60
C ASN A 58 -11.51 -16.84 -5.12
N VAL A 59 -12.71 -17.15 -5.64
CA VAL A 59 -12.95 -17.25 -7.09
C VAL A 59 -12.77 -15.88 -7.77
N ILE A 60 -13.12 -14.78 -7.10
CA ILE A 60 -12.96 -13.41 -7.62
C ILE A 60 -11.51 -12.90 -7.48
N MET A 61 -10.71 -13.47 -6.57
CA MET A 61 -9.34 -13.01 -6.27
C MET A 61 -8.45 -12.77 -7.51
N PRO A 62 -8.44 -13.64 -8.56
CA PRO A 62 -7.63 -13.40 -9.76
C PRO A 62 -7.93 -12.06 -10.44
N MET A 63 -9.20 -11.63 -10.48
CA MET A 63 -9.59 -10.34 -11.05
C MET A 63 -9.06 -9.18 -10.22
N THR A 64 -9.11 -9.31 -8.88
CA THR A 64 -8.56 -8.31 -7.96
C THR A 64 -7.04 -8.16 -8.13
N LEU A 65 -6.33 -9.27 -8.33
CA LEU A 65 -4.88 -9.24 -8.58
C LEU A 65 -4.53 -8.54 -9.89
N ILE A 66 -5.30 -8.74 -10.96
CA ILE A 66 -5.09 -8.03 -12.24
C ILE A 66 -5.30 -6.52 -12.06
N MET A 67 -6.38 -6.12 -11.37
CA MET A 67 -6.63 -4.70 -11.09
C MET A 67 -5.49 -4.09 -10.26
N MET A 68 -5.02 -4.82 -9.25
CA MET A 68 -3.92 -4.36 -8.39
C MET A 68 -2.60 -4.26 -9.17
N ALA A 69 -2.32 -5.20 -10.07
CA ALA A 69 -1.13 -5.16 -10.93
C ALA A 69 -1.12 -3.90 -11.82
N VAL A 70 -2.25 -3.57 -12.45
CA VAL A 70 -2.39 -2.35 -13.26
C VAL A 70 -2.25 -1.10 -12.40
N ALA A 71 -2.90 -1.07 -11.23
CA ALA A 71 -2.83 0.05 -10.30
C ALA A 71 -1.38 0.29 -9.81
N MET A 72 -0.65 -0.77 -9.47
CA MET A 72 0.75 -0.69 -9.05
C MET A 72 1.67 -0.27 -10.19
N MET A 73 1.46 -0.80 -11.41
CA MET A 73 2.24 -0.41 -12.59
C MET A 73 2.15 1.10 -12.83
N ILE A 74 0.93 1.66 -12.84
CA ILE A 74 0.71 3.08 -13.08
C ILE A 74 1.19 3.91 -11.88
N GLY A 75 0.79 3.54 -10.66
CA GLY A 75 1.10 4.29 -9.46
C GLY A 75 2.60 4.36 -9.16
N ASN A 76 3.25 3.20 -9.05
CA ASN A 76 4.69 3.15 -8.76
C ASN A 76 5.50 3.67 -9.94
N GLY A 77 5.06 3.41 -11.18
CA GLY A 77 5.70 3.95 -12.38
C GLY A 77 5.67 5.48 -12.44
N ALA A 78 4.53 6.10 -12.11
CA ALA A 78 4.40 7.55 -12.05
C ALA A 78 5.27 8.17 -10.94
N VAL A 79 5.31 7.56 -9.75
CA VAL A 79 6.18 8.00 -8.65
C VAL A 79 7.66 7.93 -9.06
N ALA A 80 8.07 6.84 -9.71
CA ALA A 80 9.44 6.71 -10.21
C ALA A 80 9.77 7.76 -11.28
N TYR A 81 8.83 8.05 -12.20
CA TYR A 81 9.01 9.10 -13.22
C TYR A 81 9.14 10.50 -12.62
N MET A 82 8.33 10.83 -11.60
CA MET A 82 8.38 12.13 -10.92
C MET A 82 9.59 12.29 -9.98
N SER A 83 10.24 11.19 -9.61
CA SER A 83 11.42 11.19 -8.73
C SER A 83 12.74 11.45 -9.48
N LEU A 84 12.73 11.45 -10.82
CA LEU A 84 13.88 11.75 -11.68
C LEU A 84 13.96 13.26 -11.95
#